data_AF-G3P9Z7-F1
#
_entry.id   AF-G3P9Z7-F1
#
_cell.length_a   1.000
_cell.length_b   1.000
_cell.length_c   1.000
_cell.angle_alpha   90.00
_cell.angle_beta   90.00
_cell.angle_gamma   90.00
#
_symmetry.space_group_name_H-M   'P 1'
#
loop_
_entity.id
_entity.type
_entity.pdbx_description
1 polymer ?
#
loop_
_entity_poly.entity_id
_entity_poly.type
_entity_poly.pdbx_seq_one_letter_code
_entity_poly.pdbx_strand_id
1 'polypeptide(L)' 'MEPACRKDKPKLNSTPTRGDRARHKSAQQEHKQRQRAEIYALNKVMTELEQQQFEAFCKQMQAQGE' A
#
# COMPACT_ATOMS: atom_id res chain seq x y z
N MET A 1 -27.11 9.58 -37.36
CA MET A 1 -26.05 10.11 -38.26
C MET A 1 -26.29 11.60 -38.36
N GLU A 2 -25.44 12.40 -37.71
CA GLU A 2 -24.97 13.70 -38.21
C GLU A 2 -23.58 13.96 -37.59
N PRO A 3 -22.62 14.55 -38.33
CA PRO A 3 -21.20 14.57 -38.01
C PRO A 3 -20.72 15.98 -37.60
N ALA A 4 -19.43 16.06 -37.26
CA ALA A 4 -18.60 17.26 -37.15
C ALA A 4 -18.62 18.04 -35.82
N CYS A 5 -17.55 17.85 -35.03
CA CYS A 5 -16.61 18.95 -34.79
C CYS A 5 -15.28 18.39 -34.28
N ARG A 6 -14.30 18.34 -35.19
CA ARG A 6 -12.88 18.17 -34.85
C ARG A 6 -12.47 19.40 -34.04
N LYS A 7 -12.14 19.24 -32.76
CA LYS A 7 -11.47 20.28 -31.98
C LYS A 7 -10.26 19.67 -31.26
N ASP A 8 -9.11 19.98 -31.87
CA ASP A 8 -7.79 20.13 -31.29
C ASP A 8 -7.14 18.96 -30.55
N LYS A 9 -6.21 18.33 -31.29
CA LYS A 9 -5.04 17.64 -30.74
C LYS A 9 -4.35 18.53 -29.69
N PRO A 10 -4.10 18.06 -28.47
CA PRO A 10 -2.89 18.47 -27.78
C PRO A 10 -1.71 17.76 -28.46
N LYS A 11 -1.20 18.35 -29.55
CA LYS A 11 0.20 18.11 -29.93
C LYS A 11 1.04 18.86 -28.89
N LEU A 12 1.55 18.15 -27.90
CA LEU A 12 2.95 18.34 -27.51
C LEU A 12 3.38 17.09 -26.76
N ASN A 13 4.25 16.31 -27.40
CA ASN A 13 5.17 15.42 -26.72
C ASN A 13 5.91 16.24 -25.66
N SER A 14 5.40 16.28 -24.43
CA SER A 14 6.21 16.64 -23.28
C SER A 14 7.12 15.45 -23.03
N THR A 15 8.29 15.46 -23.65
CA THR A 15 9.37 14.56 -23.25
C THR A 15 9.61 14.83 -21.76
N PRO A 16 9.39 13.86 -20.86
CA PRO A 16 9.56 14.10 -19.44
C PRO A 16 11.00 14.57 -19.21
N THR A 17 11.15 15.83 -18.80
CA THR A 17 12.46 16.42 -18.54
C THR A 17 13.16 15.55 -17.49
N ARG A 18 14.50 15.47 -17.50
CA ARG A 18 15.25 14.62 -16.56
C ARG A 18 14.82 14.83 -15.09
N GLY A 19 14.45 16.07 -14.74
CA GLY A 19 13.92 16.42 -13.42
C GLY A 19 12.54 15.81 -13.10
N ASP A 20 11.63 15.68 -14.07
CA ASP A 20 10.30 15.13 -13.85
C ASP A 20 10.34 13.62 -13.59
N ARG A 21 11.26 12.91 -14.26
CA ARG A 21 11.54 11.50 -13.98
C ARG A 21 12.14 11.28 -12.59
N ALA A 22 12.98 12.20 -12.11
CA ALA A 22 13.54 12.12 -10.76
C ALA A 22 12.46 12.32 -9.69
N ARG A 23 11.59 13.33 -9.86
CA ARG A 23 10.46 13.60 -8.94
C ARG A 23 9.42 12.48 -8.93
N HIS A 24 9.10 11.89 -10.08
CA HIS A 24 8.19 10.76 -10.15
C HIS A 24 8.75 9.52 -9.43
N LYS A 25 10.07 9.26 -9.57
CA LYS A 25 10.74 8.17 -8.85
C LYS A 25 10.76 8.40 -7.34
N SER A 26 11.02 9.61 -6.87
CA SER A 26 11.00 9.92 -5.43
C SER A 26 9.62 9.76 -4.83
N ALA A 27 8.57 10.25 -5.51
CA ALA A 27 7.18 10.08 -5.07
C ALA A 27 6.79 8.59 -5.00
N GLN A 28 7.21 7.77 -5.98
CA GLN A 28 6.97 6.34 -5.95
C GLN A 28 7.73 5.64 -4.81
N GLN A 29 8.95 6.08 -4.50
CA GLN A 29 9.74 5.51 -3.40
C GLN A 29 9.14 5.85 -2.05
N GLU A 30 8.69 7.10 -1.85
CA GLU A 30 8.00 7.52 -0.62
C GLU A 30 6.72 6.70 -0.42
N HIS A 31 5.91 6.55 -1.48
CA HIS A 31 4.70 5.74 -1.43
C HIS A 31 5.00 4.29 -1.03
N LYS A 32 6.01 3.66 -1.64
CA LYS A 32 6.43 2.29 -1.27
C LYS A 32 6.91 2.20 0.18
N GLN A 33 7.65 3.20 0.67
CA GLN A 33 8.15 3.21 2.05
C GLN A 33 7.00 3.38 3.05
N ARG A 34 6.02 4.23 2.75
CA ARG A 34 4.81 4.41 3.55
C ARG A 34 3.98 3.13 3.58
N GLN A 35 3.72 2.51 2.42
CA GLN A 35 3.04 1.21 2.36
C GLN A 35 3.79 0.13 3.14
N ARG A 36 5.12 0.09 3.07
CA ARG A 36 5.93 -0.85 3.85
C ARG A 36 5.75 -0.61 5.35
N ALA A 37 5.76 0.64 5.80
CA ALA A 37 5.53 0.98 7.20
C ALA A 37 4.13 0.55 7.68
N GLU A 38 3.11 0.78 6.87
CA GLU A 38 1.73 0.34 7.14
C GLU A 38 1.62 -1.19 7.24
N ILE A 39 2.28 -1.94 6.34
CA ILE A 39 2.32 -3.41 6.41
C ILE A 39 2.98 -3.89 7.70
N TYR A 40 4.07 -3.27 8.16
CA TYR A 40 4.70 -3.66 9.43
C TYR A 40 3.85 -3.30 10.65
N ALA A 41 3.17 -2.15 10.63
CA ALA A 41 2.24 -1.79 11.68
C ALA A 41 1.10 -2.81 11.78
N LEU A 42 0.52 -3.20 10.64
CA LEU A 42 -0.51 -4.23 10.59
C LEU A 42 0.02 -5.59 11.06
N ASN A 43 1.16 -6.05 10.54
CA ASN A 43 1.75 -7.34 10.92
C ASN A 43 2.01 -7.42 12.41
N LYS A 44 2.48 -6.34 13.04
CA LYS A 44 2.69 -6.30 14.49
C LYS A 44 1.38 -6.57 15.25
N VAL A 45 0.31 -5.86 14.90
CA VAL A 45 -1.01 -6.04 15.53
C VAL A 45 -1.54 -7.45 15.28
N MET A 46 -1.38 -7.99 14.07
CA MET A 46 -1.80 -9.35 13.73
C MET A 46 -1.05 -10.40 14.56
N THR A 47 0.27 -10.26 14.71
CA THR A 47 1.08 -11.17 15.53
C THR A 47 0.70 -11.08 17.01
N GLU A 48 0.48 -9.87 17.54
CA GLU A 48 0.03 -9.69 18.92
C GLU A 48 -1.35 -10.32 19.17
N LEU A 49 -2.27 -10.18 18.21
CA LEU A 49 -3.59 -10.79 18.27
C LEU A 49 -3.50 -12.33 18.27
N GLU A 50 -2.70 -12.91 17.37
CA GLU A 50 -2.51 -14.36 17.29
C GLU A 50 -1.88 -14.91 18.59
N GLN A 51 -0.90 -14.20 19.15
CA GLN A 51 -0.28 -14.57 20.42
C GLN A 51 -1.30 -14.56 21.58
N GLN A 52 -2.16 -13.53 21.66
CA GLN A 52 -3.22 -13.46 22.67
C GLN A 52 -4.21 -14.63 22.56
N GLN A 53 -4.62 -14.97 21.33
CA GLN A 53 -5.51 -16.10 21.07
C GLN A 53 -4.85 -17.42 21.49
N PHE A 54 -3.56 -17.59 21.16
CA PHE A 54 -2.81 -18.79 21.54
C PHE A 54 -2.64 -18.91 23.05
N GLU A 55 -2.29 -17.83 23.74
CA GLU A 55 -2.17 -17.83 25.21
C GLU A 55 -3.49 -18.14 25.91
N ALA A 56 -4.60 -17.59 25.42
CA ALA A 56 -5.93 -17.89 25.93
C ALA A 56 -6.25 -19.39 25.76
N PHE A 57 -5.92 -19.95 24.59
CA PHE A 57 -6.08 -21.37 24.32
C PHE A 57 -5.24 -22.24 25.26
N CYS A 58 -3.96 -21.92 25.47
CA CYS A 58 -3.10 -22.65 26.40
C CYS A 58 -3.63 -22.62 27.84
N LYS A 59 -4.10 -21.46 28.32
CA LYS A 59 -4.67 -21.32 29.66
C LYS A 59 -5.94 -22.16 29.82
N GLN A 60 -6.79 -22.22 28.79
CA GLN A 60 -7.98 -23.06 28.81
C GLN A 60 -7.64 -24.55 28.91
N MET A 61 -6.62 -25.02 28.19
CA MET A 61 -6.17 -26.41 28.27
C MET A 61 -5.59 -26.76 29.65
N GLN A 62 -4.81 -25.85 30.24
CA GLN A 62 -4.23 -26.06 31.58
C GLN A 62 -5.32 -26.15 32.66
N ALA A 63 -6.34 -25.29 32.60
CA ALA A 63 -7.46 -25.31 33.54
C ALA A 63 -8.36 -26.56 33.44
N GLN A 64 -8.27 -27.35 32.37
CA GLN A 64 -8.97 -28.63 32.24
C GLN A 64 -8.17 -29.83 32.80
N GLY A 65 -6.87 -29.64 33.06
CA GLY A 65 -5.97 -30.67 33.55
C GLY A 65 -5.76 -30.68 35.08
N GLU A 66 -6.25 -29.66 35.78
CA GLU A 66 -6.41 -29.61 37.25
C GLU A 66 -7.80 -30.11 37.66
#